data_AF-A0AA35IA35-F1
#
_entry.id   AF-A0AA35IA35-F1
#
_cell.length_a   1.000
_cell.length_b   1.000
_cell.length_c   1.000
_cell.angle_alpha   90.00
_cell.angle_beta   90.00
_cell.angle_gamma   90.00
#
_symmetry.space_group_name_H-M   'P 1'
#
loop_
_entity.id
_entity.type
_entity.pdbx_description
1 polymer ?
#
loop_
_entity_poly.entity_id
_entity_poly.type
_entity_poly.pdbx_seq_one_letter_code
_entity_poly.pdbx_strand_id
1 'polypeptide(L)' 'MKPRLPQEAVLHHETYSAAGEEGALAQYDERLGAFYQREGMKASGWSDQVVSRLQKVSNLHGREALLGELNRMGFGLR' A
#
# COMPACT_ATOMS: atom_id res chain seq x y z
N MET A 1 -0.06 -18.12 4.89
CA MET A 1 0.46 -17.34 3.73
C MET A 1 -0.36 -16.06 3.63
N LYS A 2 0.27 -14.87 3.62
CA LYS A 2 -0.44 -13.58 3.63
C LYS A 2 -1.12 -13.33 2.27
N PRO A 3 -2.43 -12.99 2.21
CA PRO A 3 -3.10 -12.63 0.96
C PRO A 3 -2.41 -11.51 0.17
N ARG A 4 -2.53 -11.55 -1.15
CA ARG A 4 -2.08 -10.49 -2.08
C ARG A 4 -3.29 -9.87 -2.78
N LEU A 5 -3.08 -8.67 -3.32
CA LEU A 5 -4.05 -8.04 -4.22
C LEU A 5 -4.41 -9.03 -5.35
N PRO A 6 -5.68 -9.03 -5.80
CA PRO A 6 -6.08 -9.83 -6.94
C PRO A 6 -5.36 -9.34 -8.20
N GLN A 7 -5.15 -10.24 -9.17
CA GLN A 7 -4.30 -9.94 -10.32
C GLN A 7 -4.86 -8.80 -11.17
N GLU A 8 -6.19 -8.73 -11.32
CA GLU A 8 -6.89 -7.66 -12.04
C GLU A 8 -6.68 -6.26 -11.44
N ALA A 9 -6.29 -6.16 -10.16
CA ALA A 9 -5.95 -4.90 -9.51
C ALA A 9 -4.48 -4.49 -9.71
N VAL A 10 -3.66 -5.31 -10.38
CA VAL A 10 -2.21 -5.09 -10.53
C VAL A 10 -1.78 -5.19 -12.00
N LEU A 11 -2.34 -6.15 -12.74
CA LEU A 11 -2.06 -6.37 -14.15
C LEU A 11 -3.05 -5.57 -15.00
N HIS A 12 -2.54 -4.58 -15.70
CA HIS A 12 -3.28 -3.81 -16.71
C HIS A 12 -2.77 -4.19 -18.09
N HIS A 13 -3.69 -4.33 -19.05
CA HIS A 13 -3.34 -4.60 -20.45
C HIS A 13 -3.38 -3.29 -21.24
N GLU A 14 -2.29 -3.00 -21.94
CA GLU A 14 -2.06 -1.81 -22.78
C GLU A 14 -2.07 -0.46 -22.05
N THR A 15 -3.09 -0.18 -21.25
CA THR A 15 -3.29 1.09 -20.55
C THR A 15 -3.66 0.86 -19.10
N TYR A 16 -3.17 1.73 -18.22
CA TYR A 16 -3.63 1.78 -16.84
C TYR A 16 -5.16 1.95 -16.79
N SER A 17 -5.81 1.23 -15.89
CA SER A 17 -7.26 1.32 -15.68
C SER A 17 -7.58 1.18 -14.20
N ALA A 18 -8.35 2.14 -13.69
CA ALA A 18 -8.96 2.07 -12.35
C ALA A 18 -10.36 1.42 -12.37
N ALA A 19 -10.80 0.92 -13.53
CA ALA A 19 -12.11 0.29 -13.65
C ALA A 19 -12.18 -0.97 -12.77
N GLY A 20 -13.16 -1.03 -11.87
CA GLY A 20 -13.35 -2.16 -10.95
C GLY A 20 -12.40 -2.18 -9.73
N GLU A 21 -11.52 -1.17 -9.59
CA GLU A 21 -10.54 -1.11 -8.50
C GLU A 21 -11.22 -1.12 -7.12
N GLU A 22 -12.29 -0.36 -6.94
CA GLU A 22 -13.02 -0.28 -5.66
C GLU A 22 -13.55 -1.65 -5.21
N GLY A 23 -14.12 -2.44 -6.13
CA GLY A 23 -14.61 -3.79 -5.83
C GLY A 23 -13.47 -4.76 -5.49
N ALA A 24 -12.36 -4.68 -6.24
CA ALA A 24 -11.18 -5.50 -6.00
C ALA A 24 -10.53 -5.18 -4.64
N LEU A 25 -10.48 -3.89 -4.26
CA LEU A 25 -9.98 -3.43 -2.96
C LEU A 25 -10.88 -3.89 -1.81
N ALA A 26 -12.20 -3.74 -1.94
CA ALA A 26 -13.15 -4.21 -0.92
C ALA A 26 -13.02 -5.71 -0.66
N GLN A 27 -12.90 -6.52 -1.72
CA GLN A 27 -12.68 -7.96 -1.58
C GLN A 27 -11.32 -8.27 -0.94
N TYR A 28 -10.28 -7.51 -1.27
CA TYR A 28 -8.97 -7.70 -0.67
C TYR A 28 -8.93 -7.34 0.82
N ASP A 29 -9.59 -6.24 1.21
CA ASP A 29 -9.70 -5.81 2.61
C ASP A 29 -10.41 -6.86 3.47
N GLU A 30 -11.50 -7.44 2.98
CA GLU A 30 -12.20 -8.53 3.67
C GLU A 30 -11.27 -9.75 3.84
N ARG A 31 -10.62 -10.20 2.76
CA ARG A 31 -9.74 -11.36 2.76
C ARG A 31 -8.55 -11.18 3.71
N LEU A 32 -7.95 -9.98 3.71
CA LEU A 32 -6.82 -9.68 4.58
C LEU A 32 -7.26 -9.51 6.04
N GLY A 33 -8.40 -8.87 6.29
CA GLY A 33 -8.98 -8.73 7.61
C GLY A 33 -9.28 -10.09 8.25
N ALA A 34 -9.92 -10.99 7.50
CA ALA A 34 -10.18 -12.36 7.94
C ALA A 34 -8.88 -13.15 8.18
N PHE A 35 -7.84 -12.94 7.37
CA PHE A 35 -6.51 -13.52 7.62
C PHE A 35 -5.93 -13.03 8.94
N TYR A 36 -5.88 -11.72 9.18
CA TYR A 36 -5.34 -11.18 10.44
C TYR A 36 -6.12 -11.66 11.66
N GLN A 37 -7.45 -11.75 11.57
CA GLN A 37 -8.28 -12.29 12.65
C GLN A 37 -7.88 -13.73 12.99
N ARG A 38 -7.66 -14.60 11.98
CA ARG A 38 -7.21 -15.98 12.21
C ARG A 38 -5.82 -16.07 12.82
N GLU A 39 -4.95 -15.11 12.52
CA GLU A 39 -3.60 -15.03 13.09
C GLU A 39 -3.58 -14.34 14.47
N GLY A 40 -4.75 -14.07 15.08
CA GLY A 40 -4.84 -13.41 16.39
C GLY A 40 -4.45 -11.92 16.39
N MET A 41 -4.38 -11.30 15.21
CA MET A 41 -4.05 -9.90 15.03
C MET A 41 -5.34 -9.05 14.96
N LYS A 42 -5.20 -7.74 15.18
CA LYS A 42 -6.33 -6.80 14.99
C LYS A 42 -6.83 -6.86 13.54
N ALA A 43 -8.07 -7.31 13.37
CA ALA A 43 -8.76 -7.28 12.08
C ALA A 43 -8.77 -5.83 11.57
N SER A 44 -8.14 -5.62 10.42
CA SER A 44 -8.09 -4.33 9.72
C SER A 44 -7.89 -4.57 8.24
N GLY A 45 -8.57 -3.76 7.43
CA GLY A 45 -8.39 -3.74 5.99
C GLY A 45 -6.97 -3.30 5.62
N TRP A 46 -6.52 -3.69 4.44
CA TRP A 46 -5.28 -3.21 3.87
C TRP A 46 -5.33 -1.70 3.61
N SER A 47 -6.44 -1.20 3.05
CA SER A 47 -6.64 0.22 2.73
C SER A 47 -6.44 1.12 3.95
N ASP A 48 -7.14 0.83 5.06
CA ASP A 48 -7.00 1.54 6.34
C ASP A 48 -5.55 1.50 6.85
N GLN A 49 -4.88 0.35 6.76
CA GLN A 49 -3.50 0.20 7.19
C GLN A 49 -2.53 1.04 6.36
N VAL A 50 -2.77 1.19 5.05
CA VAL A 50 -1.95 1.99 4.14
C VAL A 50 -2.21 3.48 4.38
N VAL A 51 -3.47 3.90 4.43
CA VAL A 51 -3.85 5.29 4.73
C VAL A 51 -3.26 5.72 6.07
N SER A 52 -3.38 4.89 7.10
CA SER A 52 -2.82 5.19 8.43
C SER A 52 -1.30 5.42 8.40
N ARG A 53 -0.56 4.71 7.53
CA ARG A 53 0.88 4.87 7.36
C ARG A 53 1.27 6.11 6.53
N LEU A 54 0.43 6.53 5.59
CA LEU A 54 0.77 7.60 4.63
C LEU A 54 0.15 8.96 4.98
N GLN A 55 -0.87 9.00 5.84
CA GLN A 55 -1.68 10.20 6.13
C GLN A 55 -0.90 11.40 6.71
N LYS A 56 0.30 11.19 7.29
CA LYS A 56 1.09 12.26 7.93
C LYS A 56 2.57 12.07 7.63
N VAL A 57 3.28 13.18 7.42
CA VAL A 57 4.75 13.20 7.25
C VAL A 57 5.45 12.57 8.45
N SER A 58 4.95 12.78 9.67
CA SER A 58 5.49 12.15 10.89
C SER A 58 5.50 10.61 10.85
N ASN A 59 4.65 9.99 10.02
CA ASN A 59 4.55 8.53 9.87
C ASN A 59 5.58 7.98 8.86
N LEU A 60 6.35 8.85 8.21
CA LEU A 60 7.40 8.46 7.26
C LEU A 60 8.69 8.01 7.95
N HIS A 61 8.84 8.25 9.26
CA HIS A 61 9.94 7.75 10.10
C HIS A 61 11.33 8.04 9.53
N GLY A 62 11.60 9.30 9.14
CA GLY A 62 12.87 9.74 8.57
C GLY A 62 12.92 9.66 7.04
N ARG A 63 11.97 8.99 6.38
CA ARG A 63 11.94 8.90 4.91
C ARG A 63 11.63 10.23 4.23
N GLU A 64 11.07 11.19 4.96
CA GLU A 64 10.92 12.56 4.51
C GLU A 64 12.27 13.24 4.18
N ALA A 65 13.39 12.75 4.74
CA ALA A 65 14.74 13.25 4.47
C ALA A 65 15.43 12.60 3.26
N LEU A 66 14.81 11.59 2.62
CA LEU A 66 15.45 10.81 1.54
C LEU A 66 15.98 11.66 0.40
N LEU A 67 15.22 12.69 0.00
CA LEU A 67 15.66 13.60 -1.07
C LEU A 67 16.93 14.36 -0.69
N GLY A 68 17.05 14.79 0.56
CA GLY A 68 18.25 15.44 1.08
C GLY A 68 19.46 14.50 1.10
N GLU A 69 19.26 13.25 1.52
CA GLU A 69 20.33 12.25 1.54
C GLU A 69 20.79 11.87 0.14
N LEU A 70 19.87 11.71 -0.81
CA LEU A 70 20.22 11.43 -2.21
C LEU A 70 21.04 12.58 -2.82
N ASN A 71 20.64 13.83 -2.58
CA ASN A 71 21.42 15.00 -3.00
C ASN A 71 22.81 15.04 -2.34
N ARG A 72 22.90 14.75 -1.04
CA ARG A 72 24.18 14.69 -0.31
C ARG A 72 25.12 13.62 -0.85
N MET A 73 24.56 12.51 -1.32
CA MET A 73 25.30 11.42 -1.97
C MET A 73 25.70 11.73 -3.41
N GLY A 74 25.31 12.88 -3.96
CA GLY A 74 25.64 13.30 -5.32
C GLY A 74 24.74 12.69 -6.40
N PHE A 75 23.59 12.12 -6.04
CA PHE A 75 22.59 11.72 -7.03
C PHE A 75 21.95 12.98 -7.63
N GLY A 76 22.11 13.16 -8.95
CA GLY A 76 21.51 14.27 -9.68
C GLY A 76 20.02 14.07 -9.88
N LEU A 77 19.22 14.36 -8.86
CA LEU A 77 17.77 14.42 -8.97
C LEU A 77 17.40 15.69 -9.76
N ARG A 78 16.65 15.53 -10.85
CA ARG A 78 16.18 16.60 -11.74
C ARG A 78 14.67 16.56 -11.83
#